data_AF-A0A7W0HMG3-F1
#
_entry.id   AF-A0A7W0HMG3-F1
#
_cell.length_a   1.000
_cell.length_b   1.000
_cell.length_c   1.000
_cell.angle_alpha   90.00
_cell.angle_beta   90.00
_cell.angle_gamma   90.00
#
_symmetry.space_group_name_H-M   'P 1'
#
loop_
_entity.id
_entity.type
_entity.pdbx_description
1 polymer ?
#
loop_
_entity_poly.entity_id
_entity_poly.type
_entity_poly.pdbx_seq_one_letter_code
_entity_poly.pdbx_strand_id
1 'polypeptide(L)'
;MSRRTLVVGLATATCLTVSAATAHAADLPSSEFPLGGPTAKSVSSLGQGVELFTLKAGKATDGYTVTILMPNGRDHGTLQDAELKAGEVEAAGETPSVQPMVKPQVSDGPAKEYFTVRVGLWSLKDKDEAAKTVKALKDAGIKSKVDFLGDDGVQTTGPWNMKVLMIDGRRFRGSYAASLGTSVAKRETTSSMAKAAGALAAVNGGFFNIHTLSALRGEPVGVSVVGGRLLSEAVPGRSALVLKGRTARVTEIKTTVAAIAQDSARVDVQGVNRNAGADEMVLYTEEWGAKTPANGGADAVIDASGKIVGLRTSGAAIPAGHRVLHASGVASDWLYQHAWEGWTMTFDTKVIDLRTGSAIALAPDVHVIGGGVGLVRNGRVRVSAKRDGHDSVNMVLRRHPRTMVGVTRGGGLIVATVDGRKPGVTVGANMIEAAQLMRWMGAVQAINLDGGGSSAMVVGKKVVNKPSDGRERAVGDALLILP
;
A
#
# COMPACT_ATOMS: atom_id res chain seq x y z
N MET A 1 12.81 -65.75 -66.75
CA MET A 1 13.25 -64.34 -66.72
C MET A 1 12.02 -63.47 -66.52
N SER A 2 11.75 -63.02 -65.29
CA SER A 2 10.51 -62.33 -64.91
C SER A 2 10.79 -60.85 -64.68
N ARG A 3 10.16 -59.99 -65.50
CA ARG A 3 10.22 -58.52 -65.39
C ARG A 3 9.36 -58.07 -64.20
N ARG A 4 9.98 -57.40 -63.22
CA ARG A 4 9.26 -56.74 -62.12
C ARG A 4 9.07 -55.26 -62.41
N THR A 5 7.81 -54.87 -62.49
CA THR A 5 7.27 -53.51 -62.55
C THR A 5 7.53 -52.78 -61.23
N LEU A 6 8.10 -51.57 -61.28
CA LEU A 6 8.26 -50.68 -60.13
C LEU A 6 7.08 -49.71 -60.06
N VAL A 7 6.30 -49.78 -58.98
CA VAL A 7 5.22 -48.84 -58.66
C VAL A 7 5.81 -47.69 -57.83
N VAL A 8 5.64 -46.46 -58.31
CA VAL A 8 5.99 -45.23 -57.57
C VAL A 8 4.79 -44.86 -56.70
N GLY A 9 4.94 -44.98 -55.38
CA GLY A 9 3.95 -44.50 -54.40
C GLY A 9 4.22 -43.04 -54.04
N LEU A 10 3.23 -42.18 -54.31
CA LEU A 10 3.22 -40.76 -53.95
C LEU A 10 2.89 -40.62 -52.45
N ALA A 11 3.85 -40.19 -51.63
CA ALA A 11 3.62 -39.91 -50.21
C ALA A 11 3.07 -38.49 -50.04
N THR A 12 1.80 -38.37 -49.65
CA THR A 12 1.18 -37.11 -49.22
C THR A 12 1.66 -36.76 -47.81
N ALA A 13 2.44 -35.68 -47.71
CA ALA A 13 2.84 -35.11 -46.43
C ALA A 13 1.69 -34.30 -45.82
N THR A 14 1.03 -34.84 -44.81
CA THR A 14 0.03 -34.12 -44.02
C THR A 14 0.73 -33.13 -43.08
N CYS A 15 0.73 -31.84 -43.43
CA CYS A 15 1.17 -30.78 -42.53
C CYS A 15 0.21 -30.68 -41.33
N LEU A 16 0.59 -31.28 -40.20
CA LEU A 16 -0.01 -30.97 -38.90
C LEU A 16 0.41 -29.55 -38.51
N THR A 17 -0.50 -28.60 -38.66
CA THR A 17 -0.39 -27.29 -38.01
C THR A 17 -0.60 -27.48 -36.51
N VAL A 18 0.48 -27.69 -35.77
CA VAL A 18 0.46 -27.60 -34.31
C VAL A 18 0.26 -26.12 -33.97
N SER A 19 -0.97 -25.74 -33.62
CA SER A 19 -1.23 -24.46 -32.97
C SER A 19 -0.48 -24.48 -31.64
N ALA A 20 0.69 -23.82 -31.59
CA ALA A 20 1.43 -23.63 -30.37
C ALA A 20 0.54 -22.84 -29.40
N ALA A 21 -0.07 -23.54 -28.44
CA ALA A 21 -0.69 -22.89 -27.30
C ALA A 21 0.40 -22.02 -26.66
N THR A 22 0.20 -20.70 -26.66
CA THR A 22 1.09 -19.78 -25.96
C THR A 22 1.02 -20.11 -24.48
N ALA A 23 1.98 -20.90 -24.00
CA ALA A 23 2.12 -21.23 -22.60
C ALA A 23 2.30 -19.92 -21.81
N HIS A 24 1.28 -19.60 -21.01
CA HIS A 24 1.25 -18.41 -20.18
C HIS A 24 2.46 -18.42 -19.24
N ALA A 25 3.10 -17.27 -19.10
CA ALA A 25 4.39 -17.09 -18.43
C ALA A 25 4.29 -17.26 -16.91
N ALA A 26 3.14 -16.91 -16.33
CA ALA A 26 2.87 -17.03 -14.90
C ALA A 26 1.36 -17.20 -14.70
N ASP A 27 0.92 -18.45 -14.56
CA ASP A 27 -0.50 -18.75 -14.38
C ASP A 27 -0.95 -18.57 -12.93
N LEU A 28 -2.15 -18.00 -12.77
CA LEU A 28 -2.91 -18.14 -11.53
C LEU A 28 -3.19 -19.64 -11.27
N PRO A 29 -3.20 -20.07 -10.00
CA PRO A 29 -3.49 -21.46 -9.66
C PRO A 29 -4.83 -21.94 -10.20
N SER A 30 -4.92 -23.24 -10.49
CA SER A 30 -6.16 -23.92 -10.85
C SER A 30 -7.03 -24.29 -9.65
N SER A 31 -6.52 -24.15 -8.42
CA SER A 31 -7.28 -24.39 -7.20
C SER A 31 -8.37 -23.35 -7.01
N GLU A 32 -9.40 -23.72 -6.26
CA GLU A 32 -10.53 -22.84 -5.97
C GLU A 32 -10.09 -21.51 -5.36
N PHE A 33 -10.84 -20.47 -5.70
CA PHE A 33 -10.62 -19.14 -5.17
C PHE A 33 -10.87 -19.11 -3.66
N PRO A 34 -9.92 -18.60 -2.85
CA PRO A 34 -9.91 -18.85 -1.42
C PRO A 34 -10.99 -18.08 -0.64
N LEU A 35 -11.68 -17.13 -1.29
CA LEU A 35 -12.77 -16.37 -0.67
C LEU A 35 -14.16 -16.84 -1.14
N GLY A 36 -14.23 -17.87 -2.00
CA GLY A 36 -15.47 -18.55 -2.39
C GLY A 36 -16.08 -18.12 -3.73
N GLY A 37 -16.98 -18.98 -4.22
CA GLY A 37 -17.77 -18.80 -5.45
C GLY A 37 -17.04 -19.16 -6.76
N PRO A 38 -17.77 -19.35 -7.86
CA PRO A 38 -17.16 -19.55 -9.18
C PRO A 38 -16.40 -18.28 -9.58
N THR A 39 -15.26 -18.46 -10.24
CA THR A 39 -14.46 -17.35 -10.74
C THR A 39 -14.60 -17.20 -12.24
N ALA A 40 -14.97 -16.00 -12.68
CA ALA A 40 -14.76 -15.58 -14.05
C ALA A 40 -13.37 -14.94 -14.14
N LYS A 41 -12.51 -15.53 -14.96
CA LYS A 41 -11.13 -15.09 -15.21
C LYS A 41 -11.00 -14.66 -16.67
N SER A 42 -10.39 -13.49 -16.90
CA SER A 42 -9.84 -13.13 -18.21
C SER A 42 -8.38 -12.72 -18.06
N VAL A 43 -7.60 -12.92 -19.13
CA VAL A 43 -6.16 -12.64 -19.16
C VAL A 43 -5.81 -11.86 -20.42
N SER A 44 -4.85 -10.96 -20.29
CA SER A 44 -4.25 -10.24 -21.41
C SER A 44 -2.75 -10.10 -21.18
N SER A 45 -1.93 -10.29 -22.22
CA SER A 45 -0.50 -10.02 -22.15
C SER A 45 -0.24 -8.52 -22.32
N LEU A 46 0.63 -7.96 -21.49
CA LEU A 46 1.08 -6.56 -21.58
C LEU A 46 2.49 -6.43 -22.18
N GLY A 47 3.15 -7.56 -22.42
CA GLY A 47 4.54 -7.62 -22.85
C GLY A 47 5.20 -8.94 -22.45
N GLN A 48 6.49 -9.07 -22.76
CA GLN A 48 7.24 -10.28 -22.48
C GLN A 48 7.26 -10.61 -20.98
N GLY A 49 6.58 -11.69 -20.59
CA GLY A 49 6.52 -12.15 -19.21
C GLY A 49 5.63 -11.31 -18.29
N VAL A 50 4.75 -10.46 -18.82
CA VAL A 50 3.82 -9.65 -18.03
C VAL A 50 2.38 -9.94 -18.45
N GLU A 51 1.58 -10.48 -17.53
CA GLU A 51 0.18 -10.84 -17.75
C GLU A 51 -0.74 -10.12 -16.77
N LEU A 52 -1.81 -9.52 -17.30
CA LEU A 52 -2.89 -8.93 -16.52
C LEU A 52 -4.08 -9.88 -16.48
N PHE A 53 -4.47 -10.27 -15.27
CA PHE A 53 -5.68 -11.01 -14.98
C PHE A 53 -6.77 -10.09 -14.43
N THR A 54 -7.99 -10.33 -14.86
CA THR A 54 -9.20 -9.82 -14.21
C THR A 54 -9.92 -10.99 -13.57
N LEU A 55 -10.18 -10.90 -12.27
CA LEU A 55 -10.92 -11.92 -11.53
C LEU A 55 -12.20 -11.32 -10.99
N LYS A 56 -13.32 -12.00 -11.25
CA LYS A 56 -14.60 -11.75 -10.58
C LYS A 56 -15.03 -13.03 -9.89
N ALA A 57 -15.40 -12.93 -8.62
CA ALA A 57 -15.79 -14.06 -7.80
C ALA A 57 -17.02 -13.74 -6.97
N GLY A 58 -17.81 -14.77 -6.66
CA GLY A 58 -18.91 -14.63 -5.71
C GLY A 58 -20.12 -13.86 -6.25
N LYS A 59 -21.07 -13.59 -5.34
CA LYS A 59 -22.33 -12.88 -5.61
C LYS A 59 -22.70 -12.02 -4.41
N ALA A 60 -23.57 -11.03 -4.63
CA ALA A 60 -24.04 -10.18 -3.53
C ALA A 60 -25.17 -10.89 -2.77
N THR A 61 -24.97 -11.14 -1.48
CA THR A 61 -26.01 -11.62 -0.55
C THR A 61 -26.22 -10.70 0.64
N ASP A 62 -25.30 -9.78 0.89
CA ASP A 62 -25.35 -8.90 2.05
C ASP A 62 -26.26 -7.69 1.83
N GLY A 63 -26.77 -7.17 2.94
CA GLY A 63 -27.67 -6.02 2.98
C GLY A 63 -27.12 -4.85 3.79
N TYR A 64 -28.00 -3.87 4.03
CA TYR A 64 -27.74 -2.73 4.90
C TYR A 64 -28.24 -3.01 6.31
N THR A 65 -27.60 -2.38 7.29
CA THR A 65 -28.04 -2.33 8.68
C THR A 65 -27.74 -0.94 9.25
N VAL A 66 -28.43 -0.57 10.33
CA VAL A 66 -28.11 0.62 11.09
C VAL A 66 -27.18 0.25 12.23
N THR A 67 -26.16 1.07 12.44
CA THR A 67 -25.10 0.81 13.43
C THR A 67 -25.02 1.96 14.39
N ILE A 68 -25.03 1.63 15.68
CA ILE A 68 -24.97 2.62 16.74
C ILE A 68 -23.52 2.88 17.10
N LEU A 69 -23.17 4.15 17.23
CA LEU A 69 -21.84 4.54 17.69
C LEU A 69 -21.80 4.52 19.22
N MET A 70 -20.77 3.85 19.75
CA MET A 70 -20.47 3.76 21.17
C MET A 70 -19.96 5.12 21.71
N PRO A 71 -19.87 5.31 23.04
CA PRO A 71 -19.36 6.56 23.64
C PRO A 71 -17.97 6.97 23.15
N ASN A 72 -17.13 6.00 22.80
CA ASN A 72 -15.80 6.21 22.21
C ASN A 72 -15.82 6.73 20.75
N GLY A 73 -17.00 6.95 20.16
CA GLY A 73 -17.21 7.41 18.79
C GLY A 73 -17.04 6.34 17.70
N ARG A 74 -16.80 5.08 18.07
CA ARG A 74 -16.62 3.94 17.16
C ARG A 74 -17.89 3.11 17.05
N ASP A 75 -17.97 2.27 16.02
CA ASP A 75 -19.08 1.31 15.83
C ASP A 75 -18.96 0.05 16.69
N HIS A 76 -18.04 0.06 17.67
CA HIS A 76 -17.77 -1.06 18.55
C HIS A 76 -17.20 -0.59 19.89
N GLY A 77 -17.46 -1.37 20.94
CA GLY A 77 -17.08 -1.05 22.31
C GLY A 77 -17.00 -2.29 23.20
N THR A 78 -17.08 -2.06 24.51
CA THR A 78 -17.25 -3.13 25.50
C THR A 78 -18.68 -3.69 25.44
N LEU A 79 -18.92 -4.85 26.05
CA LEU A 79 -20.28 -5.39 26.17
C LEU A 79 -21.18 -4.42 26.93
N GLN A 80 -20.68 -3.86 28.04
CA GLN A 80 -21.40 -2.89 28.85
C GLN A 80 -21.82 -1.65 28.04
N ASP A 81 -20.91 -1.08 27.25
CA ASP A 81 -21.25 0.05 26.38
C ASP A 81 -22.35 -0.32 25.38
N ALA A 82 -22.25 -1.53 24.80
CA ALA A 82 -23.22 -2.00 23.81
C ALA A 82 -24.60 -2.25 24.42
N GLU A 83 -24.68 -2.83 25.62
CA GLU A 83 -25.94 -3.05 26.35
C GLU A 83 -26.60 -1.71 26.73
N LEU A 84 -25.81 -0.73 27.21
CA LEU A 84 -26.32 0.62 27.49
C LEU A 84 -26.89 1.29 26.22
N LYS A 85 -26.15 1.24 25.11
CA LYS A 85 -26.62 1.79 23.84
C LYS A 85 -27.83 1.03 23.27
N ALA A 86 -27.94 -0.27 23.51
CA ALA A 86 -29.13 -1.04 23.15
C ALA A 86 -30.36 -0.54 23.92
N GLY A 87 -30.25 -0.32 25.23
CA GLY A 87 -31.34 0.25 26.03
C GLY A 87 -31.79 1.64 25.55
N GLU A 88 -30.86 2.50 25.13
CA GLU A 88 -31.21 3.79 24.52
C GLU A 88 -32.00 3.63 23.20
N VAL A 89 -31.63 2.65 22.38
CA VAL A 89 -32.31 2.33 21.11
C VAL A 89 -33.71 1.78 21.36
N GLU A 90 -33.87 0.92 22.35
CA GLU A 90 -35.19 0.41 22.78
C GLU A 90 -36.09 1.54 23.28
N ALA A 91 -35.54 2.45 24.09
CA ALA A 91 -36.26 3.64 24.56
C ALA A 91 -36.67 4.59 23.41
N ALA A 92 -35.93 4.57 22.30
CA ALA A 92 -36.27 5.30 21.07
C ALA A 92 -37.28 4.56 20.17
N GLY A 93 -37.77 3.38 20.58
CA GLY A 93 -38.80 2.61 19.88
C GLY A 93 -38.27 1.68 18.77
N GLU A 94 -36.97 1.46 18.70
CA GLU A 94 -36.32 0.56 17.74
C GLU A 94 -35.90 -0.75 18.41
N THR A 95 -35.71 -1.82 17.64
CA THR A 95 -35.25 -3.13 18.17
C THR A 95 -33.74 -3.32 17.93
N PRO A 96 -32.89 -3.17 18.96
CA PRO A 96 -31.46 -3.38 18.80
C PRO A 96 -31.07 -4.87 18.77
N SER A 97 -29.90 -5.14 18.20
CA SER A 97 -29.20 -6.41 18.27
C SER A 97 -27.77 -6.13 18.72
N VAL A 98 -27.42 -6.58 19.93
CA VAL A 98 -26.03 -6.59 20.41
C VAL A 98 -25.33 -7.81 19.81
N GLN A 99 -24.23 -7.59 19.09
CA GLN A 99 -23.54 -8.63 18.34
C GLN A 99 -22.04 -8.65 18.70
N PRO A 100 -21.45 -9.83 18.94
CA PRO A 100 -20.01 -9.95 19.12
C PRO A 100 -19.28 -9.68 17.81
N MET A 101 -18.13 -9.03 17.90
CA MET A 101 -17.24 -8.75 16.79
C MET A 101 -15.80 -9.03 17.21
N VAL A 102 -15.19 -10.03 16.59
CA VAL A 102 -13.84 -10.48 16.94
C VAL A 102 -12.83 -9.96 15.91
N LYS A 103 -11.94 -9.05 16.34
CA LYS A 103 -10.73 -8.76 15.56
C LYS A 103 -9.86 -10.03 15.61
N PRO A 104 -9.53 -10.65 14.46
CA PRO A 104 -8.80 -11.90 14.46
C PRO A 104 -7.39 -11.70 15.01
N GLN A 105 -6.79 -12.81 15.43
CA GLN A 105 -5.37 -12.86 15.79
C GLN A 105 -4.51 -12.56 14.56
N VAL A 106 -3.45 -11.79 14.77
CA VAL A 106 -2.36 -11.58 13.81
C VAL A 106 -1.07 -12.16 14.39
N SER A 107 -0.02 -12.25 13.58
CA SER A 107 1.22 -12.95 14.01
C SER A 107 1.97 -12.26 15.15
N ASP A 108 1.66 -10.98 15.39
CA ASP A 108 2.30 -10.12 16.39
C ASP A 108 1.29 -9.42 17.32
N GLY A 109 0.03 -9.88 17.35
CA GLY A 109 -1.04 -9.29 18.17
C GLY A 109 -2.18 -10.28 18.42
N PRO A 110 -2.76 -10.30 19.64
CA PRO A 110 -3.81 -11.25 19.98
C PRO A 110 -5.13 -10.94 19.26
N ALA A 111 -5.99 -11.95 19.17
CA ALA A 111 -7.41 -11.72 18.88
C ALA A 111 -8.02 -10.85 19.98
N LYS A 112 -9.03 -10.05 19.64
CA LYS A 112 -9.74 -9.22 20.61
C LYS A 112 -11.22 -9.13 20.26
N GLU A 113 -12.05 -9.44 21.23
CA GLU A 113 -13.50 -9.31 21.13
C GLU A 113 -13.95 -7.88 21.46
N TYR A 114 -14.98 -7.46 20.75
CA TYR A 114 -15.72 -6.22 20.90
C TYR A 114 -17.20 -6.50 20.68
N PHE A 115 -18.05 -5.54 20.98
CA PHE A 115 -19.49 -5.62 20.73
C PHE A 115 -19.94 -4.46 19.87
N THR A 116 -20.87 -4.71 18.95
CA THR A 116 -21.54 -3.71 18.11
C THR A 116 -23.03 -3.79 18.33
N VAL A 117 -23.74 -2.67 18.14
CA VAL A 117 -25.20 -2.61 18.25
C VAL A 117 -25.75 -2.28 16.87
N ARG A 118 -26.61 -3.17 16.38
CA ARG A 118 -27.25 -3.05 15.07
C ARG A 118 -28.76 -2.89 15.21
N VAL A 119 -29.40 -2.26 14.24
CA VAL A 119 -30.87 -2.18 14.12
C VAL A 119 -31.22 -2.55 12.69
N GLY A 120 -32.16 -3.48 12.53
CA GLY A 120 -32.72 -3.90 11.25
C GLY A 120 -31.73 -4.54 10.26
N LEU A 121 -32.31 -5.14 9.22
CA LEU A 121 -31.61 -5.71 8.09
C LEU A 121 -32.42 -5.43 6.83
N TRP A 122 -31.83 -4.70 5.89
CA TRP A 122 -32.48 -4.26 4.66
C TRP A 122 -31.76 -4.79 3.44
N SER A 123 -32.51 -5.07 2.37
CA SER A 123 -31.90 -5.47 1.10
C SER A 123 -31.10 -4.32 0.47
N LEU A 124 -30.32 -4.61 -0.57
CA LEU A 124 -29.61 -3.57 -1.33
C LEU A 124 -30.54 -2.49 -1.93
N LYS A 125 -31.82 -2.81 -2.15
CA LYS A 125 -32.81 -1.88 -2.71
C LYS A 125 -33.43 -0.97 -1.65
N ASP A 126 -33.36 -1.37 -0.38
CA ASP A 126 -34.09 -0.73 0.72
C ASP A 126 -33.15 0.12 1.60
N LYS A 127 -32.08 0.67 1.01
CA LYS A 127 -31.13 1.53 1.71
C LYS A 127 -31.80 2.75 2.35
N ASP A 128 -32.82 3.29 1.68
CA ASP A 128 -33.53 4.48 2.14
C ASP A 128 -34.34 4.19 3.42
N GLU A 129 -34.82 2.96 3.61
CA GLU A 129 -35.48 2.57 4.86
C GLU A 129 -34.48 2.54 6.03
N ALA A 130 -33.28 1.98 5.83
CA ALA A 130 -32.21 2.06 6.83
C ALA A 130 -31.83 3.52 7.15
N ALA A 131 -31.85 4.40 6.15
CA ALA A 131 -31.57 5.83 6.34
C ALA A 131 -32.65 6.55 7.16
N LYS A 132 -33.93 6.16 7.00
CA LYS A 132 -35.03 6.66 7.85
C LYS A 132 -34.85 6.26 9.30
N THR A 133 -34.50 5.00 9.58
CA THR A 133 -34.17 4.54 10.94
C THR A 133 -32.99 5.33 11.54
N VAL A 134 -31.92 5.57 10.77
CA VAL A 134 -30.82 6.45 11.24
C VAL A 134 -31.31 7.84 11.59
N LYS A 135 -32.20 8.42 10.76
CA LYS A 135 -32.76 9.75 11.04
C LYS A 135 -33.56 9.74 12.34
N ALA A 136 -34.47 8.78 12.53
CA ALA A 136 -35.27 8.66 13.75
C ALA A 136 -34.39 8.54 15.01
N LEU A 137 -33.36 7.69 14.97
CA LEU A 137 -32.41 7.54 16.06
C LEU A 137 -31.62 8.82 16.34
N LYS A 138 -31.20 9.56 15.31
CA LYS A 138 -30.51 10.86 15.48
C LYS A 138 -31.42 11.93 16.06
N ASP A 139 -32.68 11.96 15.67
CA ASP A 139 -33.68 12.88 16.23
C ASP A 139 -33.91 12.56 17.74
N ALA A 140 -33.72 11.31 18.15
CA ALA A 140 -33.67 10.87 19.55
C ALA A 140 -32.30 11.05 20.24
N GLY A 141 -31.34 11.74 19.61
CA GLY A 141 -30.01 12.01 20.18
C GLY A 141 -29.00 10.85 20.06
N ILE A 142 -29.35 9.75 19.40
CA ILE A 142 -28.51 8.57 19.27
C ILE A 142 -27.64 8.69 18.01
N LYS A 143 -26.32 8.68 18.20
CA LYS A 143 -25.35 8.67 17.10
C LYS A 143 -25.39 7.32 16.37
N SER A 144 -25.80 7.33 15.11
CA SER A 144 -25.91 6.14 14.27
C SER A 144 -25.52 6.40 12.80
N LYS A 145 -25.26 5.33 12.06
CA LYS A 145 -24.95 5.33 10.62
C LYS A 145 -25.55 4.12 9.91
N VAL A 146 -25.79 4.24 8.60
CA VAL A 146 -26.07 3.09 7.75
C VAL A 146 -24.73 2.44 7.39
N ASP A 147 -24.60 1.15 7.67
CA ASP A 147 -23.46 0.32 7.26
C ASP A 147 -23.93 -0.78 6.30
N PHE A 148 -22.98 -1.27 5.50
CA PHE A 148 -23.18 -2.42 4.62
C PHE A 148 -22.47 -3.64 5.22
N LEU A 149 -23.22 -4.73 5.44
CA LEU A 149 -22.71 -5.90 6.15
C LEU A 149 -21.54 -6.61 5.44
N GLY A 150 -21.47 -6.50 4.11
CA GLY A 150 -20.35 -7.07 3.36
C GLY A 150 -18.98 -6.47 3.73
N ASP A 151 -18.96 -5.27 4.34
CA ASP A 151 -17.73 -4.62 4.79
C ASP A 151 -17.27 -5.09 6.19
N ASP A 152 -18.08 -5.87 6.90
CA ASP A 152 -17.79 -6.31 8.28
C ASP A 152 -16.58 -7.24 8.38
N GLY A 153 -16.23 -7.93 7.30
CA GLY A 153 -15.07 -8.84 7.26
C GLY A 153 -15.31 -10.21 7.89
N VAL A 154 -16.56 -10.51 8.23
CA VAL A 154 -17.05 -11.85 8.55
C VAL A 154 -17.52 -12.56 7.26
N GLN A 155 -17.93 -13.83 7.35
CA GLN A 155 -18.32 -14.63 6.18
C GLN A 155 -19.31 -13.89 5.26
N THR A 156 -18.98 -13.85 3.96
CA THR A 156 -19.80 -13.28 2.88
C THR A 156 -19.70 -14.20 1.66
N THR A 157 -20.61 -14.04 0.70
CA THR A 157 -20.47 -14.64 -0.62
C THR A 157 -19.87 -13.68 -1.66
N GLY A 158 -19.44 -12.49 -1.24
CA GLY A 158 -18.80 -11.48 -2.07
C GLY A 158 -19.80 -10.40 -2.52
N PRO A 159 -19.66 -9.84 -3.75
CA PRO A 159 -18.73 -10.25 -4.81
C PRO A 159 -17.32 -9.68 -4.59
N TRP A 160 -16.33 -10.20 -5.32
CA TRP A 160 -14.99 -9.64 -5.44
C TRP A 160 -14.68 -9.26 -6.89
N ASN A 161 -14.01 -8.11 -7.08
CA ASN A 161 -13.44 -7.70 -8.35
C ASN A 161 -11.96 -7.36 -8.17
N MET A 162 -11.08 -8.09 -8.88
CA MET A 162 -9.63 -7.95 -8.75
C MET A 162 -8.95 -7.71 -10.08
N LYS A 163 -7.84 -6.97 -10.03
CA LYS A 163 -6.82 -6.94 -11.08
C LYS A 163 -5.53 -7.51 -10.53
N VAL A 164 -4.90 -8.38 -11.28
CA VAL A 164 -3.64 -9.03 -10.88
C VAL A 164 -2.66 -8.98 -12.03
N LEU A 165 -1.51 -8.37 -11.80
CA LEU A 165 -0.35 -8.47 -12.68
C LEU A 165 0.53 -9.61 -12.17
N MET A 166 0.74 -10.60 -13.03
CA MET A 166 1.73 -11.65 -12.82
C MET A 166 2.92 -11.36 -13.73
N ILE A 167 4.09 -11.18 -13.12
CA ILE A 167 5.34 -10.87 -13.81
C ILE A 167 6.30 -12.03 -13.61
N ASP A 168 6.60 -12.75 -14.69
CA ASP A 168 7.50 -13.90 -14.68
C ASP A 168 8.97 -13.43 -14.61
N GLY A 169 9.64 -13.71 -13.50
CA GLY A 169 11.04 -13.35 -13.28
C GLY A 169 12.03 -13.98 -14.28
N ARG A 170 11.63 -15.04 -14.99
CA ARG A 170 12.46 -15.69 -16.02
C ARG A 170 12.31 -15.03 -17.39
N ARG A 171 11.13 -14.49 -17.69
CA ARG A 171 10.80 -13.93 -19.02
C ARG A 171 10.82 -12.40 -19.06
N PHE A 172 10.50 -11.73 -17.95
CA PHE A 172 10.51 -10.27 -17.88
C PHE A 172 11.92 -9.70 -18.09
N ARG A 173 12.02 -8.63 -18.88
CA ARG A 173 13.30 -7.98 -19.26
C ARG A 173 13.37 -6.50 -18.89
N GLY A 174 12.27 -5.90 -18.46
CA GLY A 174 12.25 -4.54 -17.96
C GLY A 174 12.74 -4.43 -16.52
N SER A 175 12.33 -3.38 -15.82
CA SER A 175 12.72 -3.11 -14.44
C SER A 175 11.55 -2.64 -13.57
N TYR A 176 11.77 -2.63 -12.26
CA TYR A 176 10.84 -2.09 -11.29
C TYR A 176 11.41 -0.81 -10.70
N ALA A 177 10.54 0.18 -10.47
CA ALA A 177 10.92 1.43 -9.84
C ALA A 177 9.86 1.89 -8.83
N ALA A 178 10.29 2.70 -7.88
CA ALA A 178 9.42 3.52 -7.05
C ALA A 178 9.40 4.96 -7.60
N SER A 179 8.27 5.64 -7.46
CA SER A 179 8.11 7.06 -7.77
C SER A 179 7.42 7.77 -6.61
N LEU A 180 7.90 8.96 -6.25
CA LEU A 180 7.27 9.90 -5.31
C LEU A 180 6.65 11.10 -6.06
N GLY A 181 6.51 10.99 -7.38
CA GLY A 181 6.12 12.10 -8.23
C GLY A 181 7.21 13.16 -8.35
N THR A 182 6.79 14.38 -8.63
CA THR A 182 7.64 15.56 -8.79
C THR A 182 8.05 16.20 -7.45
N SER A 183 7.37 15.84 -6.36
CA SER A 183 7.60 16.40 -5.03
C SER A 183 7.13 15.43 -3.95
N VAL A 184 8.03 15.08 -3.04
CA VAL A 184 7.74 14.21 -1.87
C VAL A 184 6.65 14.81 -0.99
N ALA A 185 6.58 16.15 -0.87
CA ALA A 185 5.54 16.81 -0.09
C ALA A 185 4.13 16.70 -0.70
N LYS A 186 4.02 16.47 -2.01
CA LYS A 186 2.75 16.56 -2.73
C LYS A 186 2.26 15.18 -3.16
N ARG A 187 0.94 15.09 -3.34
CA ARG A 187 0.31 13.89 -3.86
C ARG A 187 0.12 14.00 -5.36
N GLU A 188 0.31 12.90 -6.05
CA GLU A 188 0.09 12.74 -7.49
C GLU A 188 -0.71 11.46 -7.76
N THR A 189 -1.40 11.39 -8.90
CA THR A 189 -2.11 10.15 -9.24
C THR A 189 -1.13 9.06 -9.67
N THR A 190 -1.49 7.80 -9.44
CA THR A 190 -0.68 6.67 -9.93
C THR A 190 -0.53 6.77 -11.46
N SER A 191 -1.59 7.18 -12.16
CA SER A 191 -1.59 7.40 -13.60
C SER A 191 -0.65 8.53 -14.06
N SER A 192 -0.50 9.63 -13.32
CA SER A 192 0.44 10.70 -13.69
C SER A 192 1.88 10.23 -13.54
N MET A 193 2.20 9.56 -12.43
CA MET A 193 3.53 8.99 -12.18
C MET A 193 3.88 7.91 -13.21
N ALA A 194 2.95 7.00 -13.52
CA ALA A 194 3.13 5.97 -14.55
C ALA A 194 3.39 6.57 -15.92
N LYS A 195 2.63 7.60 -16.30
CA LYS A 195 2.80 8.31 -17.58
C LYS A 195 4.16 9.02 -17.64
N ALA A 196 4.57 9.69 -16.58
CA ALA A 196 5.84 10.41 -16.52
C ALA A 196 7.04 9.46 -16.69
N ALA A 197 6.96 8.26 -16.11
CA ALA A 197 8.01 7.26 -16.21
C ALA A 197 7.94 6.37 -17.46
N GLY A 198 6.91 6.51 -18.30
CA GLY A 198 6.69 5.61 -19.44
C GLY A 198 6.44 4.15 -19.03
N ALA A 199 5.80 3.93 -17.87
CA ALA A 199 5.59 2.60 -17.33
C ALA A 199 4.61 1.76 -18.18
N LEU A 200 4.89 0.45 -18.29
CA LEU A 200 3.97 -0.54 -18.85
C LEU A 200 2.70 -0.65 -17.98
N ALA A 201 2.92 -0.68 -16.66
CA ALA A 201 1.88 -0.75 -15.64
C ALA A 201 2.37 -0.11 -14.34
N ALA A 202 1.43 0.24 -13.47
CA ALA A 202 1.74 0.77 -12.15
C ALA A 202 0.61 0.48 -11.14
N VAL A 203 0.94 0.54 -9.86
CA VAL A 203 -0.04 0.65 -8.77
C VAL A 203 0.39 1.73 -7.78
N ASN A 204 -0.54 2.21 -6.95
CA ASN A 204 -0.17 3.05 -5.81
C ASN A 204 0.80 2.32 -4.87
N GLY A 205 1.65 3.08 -4.18
CA GLY A 205 2.68 2.59 -3.28
C GLY A 205 2.24 2.51 -1.81
N GLY A 206 3.17 2.86 -0.92
CA GLY A 206 3.02 2.82 0.51
C GLY A 206 2.05 3.86 1.09
N PHE A 207 2.01 3.89 2.43
CA PHE A 207 1.20 4.84 3.18
C PHE A 207 1.86 6.23 3.17
N PHE A 208 1.04 7.26 3.22
CA PHE A 208 1.46 8.66 3.29
C PHE A 208 0.66 9.41 4.37
N ASN A 209 1.22 10.48 4.91
CA ASN A 209 0.62 11.16 6.05
C ASN A 209 -0.55 12.04 5.60
N ILE A 210 -1.75 11.69 6.01
CA ILE A 210 -2.95 12.50 5.79
C ILE A 210 -3.29 13.41 6.98
N HIS A 211 -2.63 13.20 8.11
CA HIS A 211 -2.78 13.95 9.36
C HIS A 211 -1.72 15.06 9.50
N THR A 212 -1.23 15.55 8.37
CA THR A 212 -0.30 16.69 8.26
C THR A 212 -0.97 17.85 7.52
N LEU A 213 -0.23 18.95 7.38
CA LEU A 213 -0.62 20.12 6.59
C LEU A 213 -1.01 19.69 5.16
N SER A 214 -2.09 20.25 4.61
CA SER A 214 -2.61 19.85 3.29
C SER A 214 -1.56 19.88 2.17
N ALA A 215 -0.60 20.81 2.25
CA ALA A 215 0.50 20.96 1.31
C ALA A 215 1.59 19.89 1.41
N LEU A 216 1.62 19.13 2.52
CA LEU A 216 2.63 18.11 2.85
C LEU A 216 2.06 16.68 2.80
N ARG A 217 0.81 16.51 2.35
CA ARG A 217 0.11 15.21 2.37
C ARG A 217 0.67 14.18 1.37
N GLY A 218 1.78 14.45 0.70
CA GLY A 218 2.54 13.45 -0.07
C GLY A 218 3.54 12.66 0.77
N GLU A 219 3.93 13.17 1.95
CA GLU A 219 5.04 12.61 2.72
C GLU A 219 4.80 11.13 3.06
N PRO A 220 5.72 10.20 2.69
CA PRO A 220 5.59 8.80 3.03
C PRO A 220 5.61 8.56 4.55
N VAL A 221 4.89 7.53 5.01
CA VAL A 221 4.94 7.04 6.40
C VAL A 221 5.71 5.73 6.43
N GLY A 222 7.03 5.85 6.25
CA GLY A 222 7.95 4.73 6.19
C GLY A 222 8.94 4.89 5.04
N VAL A 223 9.83 3.91 4.92
CA VAL A 223 11.00 4.02 4.04
C VAL A 223 10.61 4.27 2.59
N SER A 224 11.26 5.24 1.95
CA SER A 224 11.23 5.40 0.51
C SER A 224 12.65 5.61 -0.01
N VAL A 225 13.07 4.74 -0.93
CA VAL A 225 14.31 4.90 -1.69
C VAL A 225 13.95 4.97 -3.16
N VAL A 226 14.41 6.01 -3.85
CA VAL A 226 14.18 6.20 -5.29
C VAL A 226 15.52 6.40 -5.99
N GLY A 227 15.91 5.45 -6.83
CA GLY A 227 17.16 5.50 -7.57
C GLY A 227 18.38 5.64 -6.66
N GLY A 228 18.44 4.85 -5.59
CA GLY A 228 19.51 4.88 -4.60
C GLY A 228 19.43 6.03 -3.58
N ARG A 229 18.48 6.96 -3.69
CA ARG A 229 18.38 8.09 -2.75
C ARG A 229 17.33 7.79 -1.69
N LEU A 230 17.71 7.86 -0.41
CA LEU A 230 16.77 7.78 0.71
C LEU A 230 15.98 9.08 0.77
N LEU A 231 14.67 9.01 0.51
CA LEU A 231 13.78 10.16 0.45
C LEU A 231 12.74 10.17 1.57
N SER A 232 12.63 9.09 2.35
CA SER A 232 11.90 9.04 3.62
C SER A 232 12.48 7.93 4.47
N GLU A 233 12.64 8.16 5.77
CA GLU A 233 13.22 7.19 6.70
C GLU A 233 12.27 6.02 7.02
N ALA A 234 12.85 4.89 7.43
CA ALA A 234 12.07 3.75 7.87
C ALA A 234 11.47 3.99 9.26
N VAL A 235 10.21 3.60 9.42
CA VAL A 235 9.73 3.18 10.74
C VAL A 235 10.35 1.81 11.04
N PRO A 236 11.23 1.68 12.04
CA PRO A 236 12.05 0.49 12.19
C PRO A 236 11.22 -0.79 12.34
N GLY A 237 11.57 -1.82 11.56
CA GLY A 237 10.90 -3.12 11.63
C GLY A 237 9.66 -3.23 10.76
N ARG A 238 9.22 -2.14 10.09
CA ARG A 238 8.14 -2.23 9.12
C ARG A 238 8.54 -3.00 7.87
N SER A 239 7.57 -3.71 7.31
CA SER A 239 7.76 -4.46 6.06
C SER A 239 7.94 -3.51 4.88
N ALA A 240 8.83 -3.83 3.95
CA ALA A 240 9.09 -3.04 2.74
C ALA A 240 9.36 -3.94 1.53
N LEU A 241 9.09 -3.41 0.34
CA LEU A 241 9.46 -4.00 -0.94
C LEU A 241 10.78 -3.37 -1.41
N VAL A 242 11.83 -4.16 -1.50
CA VAL A 242 13.11 -3.77 -2.08
C VAL A 242 13.14 -4.22 -3.54
N LEU A 243 13.46 -3.29 -4.43
CA LEU A 243 13.55 -3.47 -5.87
C LEU A 243 14.97 -3.20 -6.33
N LYS A 244 15.50 -4.05 -7.20
CA LYS A 244 16.79 -3.82 -7.86
C LYS A 244 16.74 -4.31 -9.30
N GLY A 245 16.69 -3.39 -10.25
CA GLY A 245 16.44 -3.70 -11.66
C GLY A 245 15.16 -4.52 -11.80
N ARG A 246 15.28 -5.78 -12.24
CA ARG A 246 14.15 -6.72 -12.42
C ARG A 246 13.89 -7.65 -11.23
N THR A 247 14.60 -7.47 -10.13
CA THR A 247 14.47 -8.31 -8.94
C THR A 247 13.71 -7.58 -7.85
N ALA A 248 12.96 -8.34 -7.07
CA ALA A 248 12.19 -7.83 -5.95
C ALA A 248 12.33 -8.77 -4.76
N ARG A 249 12.30 -8.21 -3.55
CA ARG A 249 12.18 -8.98 -2.31
C ARG A 249 11.44 -8.19 -1.26
N VAL A 250 10.74 -8.91 -0.39
CA VAL A 250 10.10 -8.33 0.79
C VAL A 250 11.00 -8.57 2.00
N THR A 251 11.25 -7.52 2.78
CA THR A 251 11.99 -7.60 4.04
C THR A 251 11.44 -6.61 5.08
N GLU A 252 12.05 -6.54 6.25
CA GLU A 252 11.84 -5.46 7.22
C GLU A 252 13.05 -4.52 7.23
N ILE A 253 12.83 -3.20 7.29
CA ILE A 253 13.90 -2.20 7.13
C ILE A 253 14.08 -1.35 8.39
N LYS A 254 15.33 -0.97 8.64
CA LYS A 254 15.72 0.16 9.50
C LYS A 254 16.57 1.13 8.69
N THR A 255 16.47 2.41 8.99
CA THR A 255 17.38 3.43 8.45
C THR A 255 18.14 4.13 9.57
N THR A 256 19.32 4.64 9.25
CA THR A 256 20.03 5.61 10.09
C THR A 256 20.57 6.72 9.20
N VAL A 257 20.46 7.96 9.66
CA VAL A 257 21.05 9.13 9.01
C VAL A 257 21.76 9.91 10.11
N ALA A 258 23.04 10.21 9.91
CA ALA A 258 23.79 11.10 10.79
C ALA A 258 24.50 12.18 9.97
N ALA A 259 24.39 13.42 10.40
CA ALA A 259 25.19 14.53 9.88
C ALA A 259 26.53 14.57 10.60
N ILE A 260 27.61 14.75 9.85
CA ILE A 260 28.98 14.82 10.36
C ILE A 260 29.59 16.12 9.82
N ALA A 261 29.87 17.05 10.73
CA ALA A 261 30.50 18.33 10.43
C ALA A 261 32.02 18.19 10.26
N GLN A 262 32.66 19.26 9.77
CA GLN A 262 34.10 19.30 9.48
C GLN A 262 34.98 19.09 10.72
N ASP A 263 34.52 19.51 11.89
CA ASP A 263 35.17 19.30 13.19
C ASP A 263 34.94 17.90 13.77
N SER A 264 34.37 16.98 12.98
CA SER A 264 33.95 15.63 13.37
C SER A 264 32.81 15.58 14.38
N ALA A 265 32.14 16.70 14.68
CA ALA A 265 30.90 16.68 15.44
C ALA A 265 29.86 15.86 14.67
N ARG A 266 29.19 14.95 15.37
CA ARG A 266 28.19 14.05 14.81
C ARG A 266 26.86 14.27 15.49
N VAL A 267 25.79 14.27 14.70
CA VAL A 267 24.43 14.31 15.22
C VAL A 267 23.51 13.41 14.41
N ASP A 268 22.61 12.74 15.11
CA ASP A 268 21.59 11.91 14.47
C ASP A 268 20.53 12.80 13.84
N VAL A 269 20.13 12.46 12.62
CA VAL A 269 19.05 13.09 11.87
C VAL A 269 17.82 12.19 12.00
N GLN A 270 16.74 12.72 12.58
CA GLN A 270 15.55 11.95 12.95
C GLN A 270 14.59 11.74 11.77
N GLY A 271 14.69 12.54 10.70
CA GLY A 271 13.80 12.41 9.55
C GLY A 271 14.41 12.86 8.23
N VAL A 272 13.79 12.43 7.13
CA VAL A 272 14.11 12.86 5.77
C VAL A 272 12.84 13.28 5.04
N ASN A 273 12.81 14.49 4.48
CA ASN A 273 11.69 15.03 3.69
C ASN A 273 10.29 14.79 4.31
N ARG A 274 10.12 15.17 5.57
CA ARG A 274 8.82 15.16 6.25
C ARG A 274 8.72 16.35 7.17
N ASN A 275 7.51 16.69 7.59
CA ASN A 275 7.34 17.77 8.56
C ASN A 275 8.15 17.49 9.86
N ALA A 276 8.92 18.48 10.30
CA ALA A 276 9.71 18.39 11.52
C ALA A 276 8.83 18.61 12.77
N GLY A 277 9.06 17.79 13.78
CA GLY A 277 8.54 17.99 15.13
C GLY A 277 9.28 19.10 15.88
N ALA A 278 8.92 19.27 17.16
CA ALA A 278 9.67 20.13 18.07
C ALA A 278 11.02 19.50 18.42
N ASP A 279 12.06 20.34 18.56
CA ASP A 279 13.41 19.95 18.97
C ASP A 279 14.02 18.83 18.11
N GLU A 280 13.73 18.85 16.81
CA GLU A 280 14.05 17.78 15.88
C GLU A 280 14.96 18.27 14.75
N MET A 281 15.83 17.37 14.27
CA MET A 281 16.66 17.59 13.09
C MET A 281 16.23 16.71 11.92
N VAL A 282 15.92 17.35 10.79
CA VAL A 282 15.39 16.71 9.58
C VAL A 282 16.23 17.13 8.38
N LEU A 283 16.63 16.16 7.57
CA LEU A 283 17.30 16.41 6.30
C LEU A 283 16.27 16.59 5.20
N TYR A 284 16.28 17.76 4.57
CA TYR A 284 15.50 18.04 3.38
C TYR A 284 16.39 17.98 2.14
N THR A 285 15.88 17.33 1.13
CA THR A 285 16.48 17.23 -0.22
C THR A 285 15.68 18.08 -1.20
N GLU A 286 16.21 18.34 -2.38
CA GLU A 286 15.48 19.09 -3.40
C GLU A 286 14.15 18.42 -3.79
N GLU A 287 14.07 17.09 -3.69
CA GLU A 287 12.87 16.30 -3.98
C GLU A 287 11.73 16.58 -3.01
N TRP A 288 11.99 17.20 -1.86
CA TRP A 288 10.93 17.65 -0.96
C TRP A 288 9.90 18.49 -1.74
N GLY A 289 10.37 19.38 -2.61
CA GLY A 289 9.52 20.21 -3.47
C GLY A 289 8.62 21.20 -2.70
N ALA A 290 8.90 21.41 -1.42
CA ALA A 290 8.25 22.38 -0.54
C ALA A 290 9.32 23.16 0.26
N LYS A 291 8.87 24.11 1.07
CA LYS A 291 9.75 24.84 2.00
C LYS A 291 10.05 23.97 3.23
N THR A 292 11.15 24.26 3.91
CA THR A 292 11.34 23.76 5.30
C THR A 292 10.26 24.33 6.22
N PRO A 293 9.96 23.70 7.37
CA PRO A 293 8.98 24.21 8.32
C PRO A 293 9.38 25.59 8.87
N ALA A 294 8.41 26.51 8.95
CA ALA A 294 8.59 27.84 9.54
C ALA A 294 8.28 27.81 11.05
N ASN A 295 9.06 27.03 11.81
CA ASN A 295 8.83 26.70 13.22
C ASN A 295 9.84 27.35 14.19
N GLY A 296 10.58 28.38 13.73
CA GLY A 296 11.54 29.11 14.58
C GLY A 296 12.91 28.44 14.77
N GLY A 297 13.26 27.48 13.90
CA GLY A 297 14.57 26.83 13.85
C GLY A 297 15.58 27.45 12.87
N ALA A 298 16.68 26.74 12.66
CA ALA A 298 17.74 27.09 11.70
C ALA A 298 17.84 26.06 10.56
N ASP A 299 18.20 26.55 9.38
CA ASP A 299 18.47 25.75 8.19
C ASP A 299 19.96 25.91 7.83
N ALA A 300 20.71 24.81 7.77
CA ALA A 300 22.01 24.78 7.11
C ALA A 300 21.84 24.36 5.65
N VAL A 301 22.18 25.25 4.71
CA VAL A 301 22.09 24.99 3.27
C VAL A 301 23.41 24.37 2.80
N ILE A 302 23.34 23.20 2.21
CA ILE A 302 24.51 22.39 1.82
C ILE A 302 24.45 22.11 0.32
N ASP A 303 25.50 22.43 -0.41
CA ASP A 303 25.58 22.17 -1.85
C ASP A 303 25.89 20.69 -2.18
N ALA A 304 25.91 20.37 -3.47
CA ALA A 304 26.16 19.01 -3.95
C ALA A 304 27.54 18.44 -3.56
N SER A 305 28.54 19.31 -3.28
CA SER A 305 29.87 18.90 -2.83
C SER A 305 29.94 18.63 -1.32
N GLY A 306 28.89 18.98 -0.58
CA GLY A 306 28.85 18.93 0.87
C GLY A 306 29.31 20.22 1.55
N LYS A 307 29.58 21.29 0.79
CA LYS A 307 29.95 22.59 1.37
C LYS A 307 28.72 23.30 1.90
N ILE A 308 28.84 23.85 3.09
CA ILE A 308 27.82 24.67 3.72
C ILE A 308 27.88 26.05 3.07
N VAL A 309 26.79 26.42 2.40
CA VAL A 309 26.61 27.72 1.73
C VAL A 309 26.23 28.79 2.75
N GLY A 310 25.59 28.39 3.84
CA GLY A 310 25.29 29.28 4.95
C GLY A 310 24.16 28.76 5.83
N LEU A 311 24.00 29.43 6.97
CA LEU A 311 22.86 29.27 7.86
C LEU A 311 21.80 30.32 7.52
N ARG A 312 20.52 29.94 7.63
CA ARG A 312 19.40 30.86 7.45
C ARG A 312 18.26 30.52 8.40
N THR A 313 17.33 31.46 8.56
CA THR A 313 16.05 31.19 9.22
C THR A 313 15.28 30.10 8.47
N SER A 314 14.61 29.20 9.21
CA SER A 314 13.76 28.18 8.63
C SER A 314 12.54 28.75 7.89
N GLY A 315 11.86 27.93 7.08
CA GLY A 315 10.69 28.37 6.30
C GLY A 315 10.98 28.73 4.84
N ALA A 316 12.12 28.29 4.29
CA ALA A 316 12.57 28.65 2.96
C ALA A 316 12.67 27.44 2.01
N ALA A 317 12.67 27.69 0.70
CA ALA A 317 12.76 26.63 -0.30
C ALA A 317 14.14 25.97 -0.30
N ILE A 318 14.19 24.68 -0.65
CA ILE A 318 15.45 23.97 -0.89
C ILE A 318 15.93 24.34 -2.29
N PRO A 319 17.13 24.93 -2.45
CA PRO A 319 17.67 25.22 -3.78
C PRO A 319 17.93 23.93 -4.59
N ALA A 320 17.84 24.01 -5.92
CA ALA A 320 18.15 22.89 -6.79
C ALA A 320 19.61 22.41 -6.59
N GLY A 321 19.82 21.10 -6.59
CA GLY A 321 21.11 20.46 -6.32
C GLY A 321 21.63 20.61 -4.89
N HIS A 322 20.83 21.18 -3.97
CA HIS A 322 21.20 21.36 -2.57
C HIS A 322 20.41 20.44 -1.65
N ARG A 323 20.93 20.30 -0.43
CA ARG A 323 20.23 19.75 0.72
C ARG A 323 20.14 20.82 1.81
N VAL A 324 19.18 20.67 2.70
CA VAL A 324 19.04 21.52 3.88
C VAL A 324 18.95 20.63 5.11
N LEU A 325 19.87 20.81 6.05
CA LEU A 325 19.72 20.25 7.38
C LEU A 325 18.96 21.27 8.23
N HIS A 326 17.70 20.97 8.52
CA HIS A 326 16.84 21.80 9.34
C HIS A 326 16.87 21.30 10.78
N ALA A 327 16.99 22.20 11.74
CA ALA A 327 16.88 21.89 13.15
C ALA A 327 15.91 22.85 13.83
N SER A 328 14.88 22.31 14.48
CA SER A 328 13.86 23.08 15.20
C SER A 328 14.22 23.24 16.68
N GLY A 329 13.73 24.31 17.31
CA GLY A 329 13.89 24.55 18.75
C GLY A 329 15.35 24.42 19.21
N VAL A 330 15.59 23.68 20.29
CA VAL A 330 16.93 23.54 20.89
C VAL A 330 17.92 22.78 20.00
N ALA A 331 17.45 22.00 19.02
CA ALA A 331 18.33 21.32 18.08
C ALA A 331 19.09 22.31 17.18
N SER A 332 18.60 23.54 17.02
CA SER A 332 19.25 24.58 16.22
C SER A 332 20.61 25.02 16.77
N ASP A 333 20.85 24.88 18.09
CA ASP A 333 22.13 25.19 18.72
C ASP A 333 23.28 24.37 18.12
N TRP A 334 23.02 23.12 17.74
CA TRP A 334 24.01 22.28 17.09
C TRP A 334 24.46 22.84 15.73
N LEU A 335 23.51 23.38 14.94
CA LEU A 335 23.85 24.01 13.65
C LEU A 335 24.67 25.29 13.86
N TYR A 336 24.34 26.11 14.84
CA TYR A 336 25.13 27.32 15.14
C TYR A 336 26.56 27.01 15.57
N GLN A 337 26.78 25.85 16.21
CA GLN A 337 28.10 25.43 16.67
C GLN A 337 28.92 24.72 15.57
N HIS A 338 28.28 23.98 14.67
CA HIS A 338 28.97 23.01 13.80
C HIS A 338 28.70 23.16 12.29
N ALA A 339 27.89 24.13 11.87
CA ALA A 339 27.50 24.30 10.47
C ALA A 339 27.86 25.69 9.90
N TRP A 340 29.10 26.12 10.08
CA TRP A 340 29.57 27.43 9.60
C TRP A 340 29.72 27.47 8.08
N GLU A 341 29.53 28.66 7.50
CA GLU A 341 29.69 28.86 6.07
C GLU A 341 31.11 28.47 5.61
N GLY A 342 31.18 27.76 4.48
CA GLY A 342 32.42 27.26 3.91
C GLY A 342 32.90 25.93 4.49
N TRP A 343 32.37 25.48 5.63
CA TRP A 343 32.70 24.15 6.16
C TRP A 343 32.08 23.05 5.30
N THR A 344 32.61 21.83 5.45
CA THR A 344 32.02 20.64 4.84
C THR A 344 31.14 19.88 5.82
N MET A 345 30.02 19.33 5.33
CA MET A 345 29.16 18.41 6.05
C MET A 345 28.89 17.18 5.21
N THR A 346 29.06 16.01 5.82
CA THR A 346 28.77 14.71 5.20
C THR A 346 27.62 14.01 5.91
N PHE A 347 27.00 13.04 5.24
CA PHE A 347 25.86 12.31 5.77
C PHE A 347 26.13 10.81 5.71
N ASP A 348 26.21 10.16 6.88
CA ASP A 348 26.27 8.71 7.01
C ASP A 348 24.86 8.14 6.94
N THR A 349 24.44 7.70 5.76
CA THR A 349 23.11 7.14 5.49
C THR A 349 23.18 5.63 5.30
N LYS A 350 22.41 4.88 6.07
CA LYS A 350 22.29 3.42 5.95
C LYS A 350 20.85 2.99 5.86
N VAL A 351 20.59 2.06 4.93
CA VAL A 351 19.35 1.29 4.85
C VAL A 351 19.71 -0.16 5.19
N ILE A 352 19.14 -0.69 6.25
CA ILE A 352 19.52 -1.98 6.82
C ILE A 352 18.37 -2.97 6.65
N ASP A 353 18.67 -4.10 6.02
CA ASP A 353 17.79 -5.26 5.95
C ASP A 353 17.82 -5.99 7.30
N LEU A 354 16.74 -5.90 8.07
CA LEU A 354 16.67 -6.48 9.42
C LEU A 354 16.55 -8.00 9.40
N ARG A 355 16.25 -8.63 8.25
CA ARG A 355 16.24 -10.10 8.15
C ARG A 355 17.64 -10.66 8.01
N THR A 356 18.55 -9.94 7.35
CA THR A 356 19.94 -10.39 7.14
C THR A 356 20.95 -9.66 8.01
N GLY A 357 20.59 -8.53 8.60
CA GLY A 357 21.48 -7.63 9.34
C GLY A 357 22.41 -6.80 8.42
N SER A 358 22.23 -6.86 7.11
CA SER A 358 23.15 -6.27 6.14
C SER A 358 22.64 -4.92 5.61
N ALA A 359 23.56 -4.02 5.30
CA ALA A 359 23.23 -2.79 4.59
C ALA A 359 22.80 -3.10 3.14
N ILE A 360 21.77 -2.40 2.66
CA ILE A 360 21.37 -2.37 1.26
C ILE A 360 22.20 -1.29 0.57
N ALA A 361 22.97 -1.66 -0.45
CA ALA A 361 23.73 -0.72 -1.24
C ALA A 361 22.78 0.22 -2.01
N LEU A 362 22.95 1.52 -1.79
CA LEU A 362 22.14 2.58 -2.38
C LEU A 362 22.63 2.96 -3.80
N ALA A 363 22.39 2.07 -4.76
CA ALA A 363 22.75 2.25 -6.17
C ALA A 363 21.61 2.85 -7.00
N PRO A 364 21.88 3.47 -8.17
CA PRO A 364 20.84 4.10 -9.01
C PRO A 364 19.70 3.17 -9.48
N ASP A 365 19.91 1.86 -9.48
CA ASP A 365 18.90 0.85 -9.85
C ASP A 365 18.13 0.30 -8.64
N VAL A 366 18.37 0.82 -7.44
CA VAL A 366 17.74 0.38 -6.20
C VAL A 366 16.60 1.30 -5.81
N HIS A 367 15.45 0.69 -5.54
CA HIS A 367 14.29 1.37 -4.99
C HIS A 367 13.75 0.60 -3.78
N VAL A 368 13.12 1.30 -2.87
CA VAL A 368 12.44 0.71 -1.71
C VAL A 368 11.11 1.40 -1.52
N ILE A 369 10.04 0.63 -1.41
CA ILE A 369 8.70 1.12 -1.11
C ILE A 369 8.31 0.57 0.26
N GLY A 370 7.98 1.47 1.19
CA GLY A 370 7.41 1.11 2.47
C GLY A 370 6.07 0.39 2.29
N GLY A 371 5.96 -0.82 2.85
CA GLY A 371 4.65 -1.44 3.04
C GLY A 371 4.00 -0.93 4.31
N GLY A 372 2.75 -1.33 4.52
CA GLY A 372 2.12 -1.11 5.82
C GLY A 372 1.61 -2.34 6.52
N VAL A 373 1.61 -3.54 5.91
CA VAL A 373 1.40 -4.79 6.66
C VAL A 373 2.08 -5.95 5.94
N GLY A 374 2.95 -6.71 6.61
CA GLY A 374 3.41 -8.00 6.09
C GLY A 374 2.25 -9.01 6.01
N LEU A 375 2.08 -9.72 4.90
CA LEU A 375 0.95 -10.63 4.65
C LEU A 375 1.35 -12.11 4.63
N VAL A 376 2.41 -12.42 3.89
CA VAL A 376 2.90 -13.79 3.69
C VAL A 376 4.38 -13.82 3.99
N ARG A 377 4.82 -14.85 4.72
CA ARG A 377 6.25 -15.12 4.98
C ARG A 377 6.55 -16.60 4.84
N ASN A 378 7.57 -16.92 4.04
CA ASN A 378 7.99 -18.29 3.75
C ASN A 378 6.82 -19.18 3.28
N GLY A 379 5.94 -18.62 2.43
CA GLY A 379 4.76 -19.32 1.88
C GLY A 379 3.60 -19.54 2.86
N ARG A 380 3.66 -18.96 4.06
CA ARG A 380 2.61 -19.04 5.09
C ARG A 380 1.98 -17.68 5.33
N VAL A 381 0.66 -17.67 5.52
CA VAL A 381 -0.04 -16.46 5.99
C VAL A 381 0.56 -16.04 7.33
N ARG A 382 1.05 -14.82 7.39
CA ARG A 382 1.69 -14.23 8.57
C ARG A 382 1.48 -12.72 8.55
N VAL A 383 0.33 -12.30 9.06
CA VAL A 383 -0.05 -10.88 9.11
C VAL A 383 0.70 -10.18 10.24
N SER A 384 1.52 -9.15 9.96
CA SER A 384 2.33 -8.41 10.95
C SER A 384 1.77 -7.02 11.27
N ALA A 385 0.46 -6.93 11.46
CA ALA A 385 -0.24 -5.65 11.52
C ALA A 385 0.18 -4.79 12.73
N LYS A 386 0.55 -5.38 13.88
CA LYS A 386 0.87 -4.60 15.09
C LYS A 386 2.17 -3.82 14.94
N ARG A 387 3.24 -4.51 14.52
CA ARG A 387 4.54 -3.90 14.26
C ARG A 387 4.45 -2.82 13.19
N ASP A 388 3.61 -3.06 12.20
CA ASP A 388 3.40 -2.08 11.14
C ASP A 388 2.45 -0.93 11.54
N GLY A 389 1.90 -0.91 12.76
CA GLY A 389 1.04 0.16 13.27
C GLY A 389 -0.41 0.12 12.78
N HIS A 390 -0.86 -1.02 12.27
CA HIS A 390 -2.17 -1.21 11.63
C HIS A 390 -3.03 -2.29 12.32
N ASP A 391 -2.77 -2.63 13.60
CA ASP A 391 -3.55 -3.62 14.36
C ASP A 391 -4.84 -3.02 14.97
N SER A 392 -5.74 -2.55 14.10
CA SER A 392 -7.07 -2.06 14.47
C SER A 392 -8.18 -2.90 13.85
N VAL A 393 -9.39 -2.85 14.43
CA VAL A 393 -10.61 -3.46 13.84
C VAL A 393 -10.77 -3.02 12.39
N ASN A 394 -10.67 -1.72 12.13
CA ASN A 394 -10.87 -1.16 10.80
C ASN A 394 -9.83 -1.66 9.78
N MET A 395 -8.57 -1.80 10.18
CA MET A 395 -7.51 -2.22 9.27
C MET A 395 -7.43 -3.74 9.08
N VAL A 396 -7.60 -4.51 10.16
CA VAL A 396 -7.43 -5.97 10.17
C VAL A 396 -8.70 -6.71 9.82
N LEU A 397 -9.81 -6.39 10.49
CA LEU A 397 -11.08 -7.11 10.37
C LEU A 397 -11.93 -6.59 9.21
N ARG A 398 -12.16 -5.29 9.10
CA ARG A 398 -13.08 -4.76 8.07
C ARG A 398 -12.51 -4.94 6.66
N ARG A 399 -13.41 -5.12 5.68
CA ARG A 399 -13.02 -5.19 4.27
C ARG A 399 -12.83 -3.80 3.70
N HIS A 400 -11.77 -3.65 2.92
CA HIS A 400 -11.48 -2.44 2.18
C HIS A 400 -10.94 -2.80 0.79
N PRO A 401 -10.94 -1.85 -0.16
CA PRO A 401 -10.05 -1.94 -1.30
C PRO A 401 -8.61 -2.13 -0.82
N ARG A 402 -7.86 -3.00 -1.49
CA ARG A 402 -6.47 -3.34 -1.12
C ARG A 402 -5.58 -3.24 -2.35
N THR A 403 -4.36 -2.78 -2.14
CA THR A 403 -3.24 -2.96 -3.07
C THR A 403 -2.20 -3.84 -2.38
N MET A 404 -1.74 -4.87 -3.08
CA MET A 404 -0.85 -5.88 -2.51
C MET A 404 0.26 -6.21 -3.50
N VAL A 405 1.42 -6.54 -2.97
CA VAL A 405 2.57 -6.95 -3.77
C VAL A 405 3.28 -8.13 -3.10
N GLY A 406 3.72 -9.08 -3.90
CA GLY A 406 4.40 -10.27 -3.41
C GLY A 406 5.36 -10.86 -4.42
N VAL A 407 6.28 -11.66 -3.93
CA VAL A 407 7.30 -12.34 -4.75
C VAL A 407 7.05 -13.83 -4.74
N THR A 408 7.21 -14.46 -5.90
CA THR A 408 7.05 -15.92 -6.05
C THR A 408 8.37 -16.63 -5.77
N ARG A 409 8.31 -17.97 -5.57
CA ARG A 409 9.52 -18.79 -5.43
C ARG A 409 10.44 -18.71 -6.66
N GLY A 410 9.87 -18.46 -7.84
CA GLY A 410 10.61 -18.31 -9.10
C GLY A 410 11.24 -16.93 -9.32
N GLY A 411 11.13 -16.01 -8.35
CA GLY A 411 11.64 -14.64 -8.48
C GLY A 411 10.73 -13.71 -9.30
N GLY A 412 9.50 -14.13 -9.59
CA GLY A 412 8.48 -13.29 -10.22
C GLY A 412 7.80 -12.35 -9.22
N LEU A 413 7.10 -11.36 -9.73
CA LEU A 413 6.35 -10.36 -8.95
C LEU A 413 4.85 -10.52 -9.20
N ILE A 414 4.08 -10.48 -8.11
CA ILE A 414 2.61 -10.44 -8.12
C ILE A 414 2.22 -9.06 -7.63
N VAL A 415 1.45 -8.32 -8.42
CA VAL A 415 0.88 -7.03 -8.02
C VAL A 415 -0.63 -7.12 -8.17
N ALA A 416 -1.37 -6.92 -7.09
CA ALA A 416 -2.81 -7.14 -7.09
C ALA A 416 -3.57 -5.96 -6.47
N THR A 417 -4.70 -5.62 -7.06
CA THR A 417 -5.70 -4.74 -6.46
C THR A 417 -7.01 -5.48 -6.26
N VAL A 418 -7.62 -5.33 -5.09
CA VAL A 418 -9.01 -5.73 -4.82
C VAL A 418 -9.84 -4.46 -4.71
N ASP A 419 -10.86 -4.31 -5.53
CA ASP A 419 -11.80 -3.20 -5.40
C ASP A 419 -12.75 -3.43 -4.20
N GLY A 420 -13.23 -2.38 -3.55
CA GLY A 420 -14.14 -2.49 -2.40
C GLY A 420 -14.97 -1.22 -2.17
N ARG A 421 -15.76 -1.19 -1.08
CA ARG A 421 -16.67 -0.08 -0.73
C ARG A 421 -17.71 0.23 -1.81
N LYS A 422 -18.11 -0.78 -2.58
CA LYS A 422 -19.21 -0.67 -3.55
C LYS A 422 -20.24 -1.77 -3.25
N PRO A 423 -21.18 -1.52 -2.33
CA PRO A 423 -22.22 -2.47 -1.95
C PRO A 423 -22.89 -3.12 -3.16
N GLY A 424 -23.06 -4.44 -3.12
CA GLY A 424 -23.63 -5.24 -4.22
C GLY A 424 -22.71 -5.48 -5.41
N VAL A 425 -21.56 -4.80 -5.51
CA VAL A 425 -20.65 -4.89 -6.66
C VAL A 425 -19.31 -5.51 -6.29
N THR A 426 -18.68 -5.04 -5.21
CA THR A 426 -17.42 -5.60 -4.70
C THR A 426 -17.18 -5.21 -3.24
N VAL A 427 -16.89 -6.20 -2.40
CA VAL A 427 -16.80 -6.03 -0.93
C VAL A 427 -15.39 -5.68 -0.45
N GLY A 428 -14.36 -5.88 -1.28
CA GLY A 428 -12.96 -5.71 -0.87
C GLY A 428 -12.42 -6.94 -0.13
N ALA A 429 -11.35 -6.74 0.63
CA ALA A 429 -10.75 -7.79 1.45
C ALA A 429 -10.34 -7.25 2.82
N ASN A 430 -10.51 -8.06 3.85
CA ASN A 430 -9.85 -7.86 5.14
C ASN A 430 -8.38 -8.30 5.05
N MET A 431 -7.60 -8.09 6.12
CA MET A 431 -6.16 -8.33 6.06
C MET A 431 -5.80 -9.82 6.00
N ILE A 432 -6.62 -10.70 6.57
CA ILE A 432 -6.43 -12.15 6.50
C ILE A 432 -6.75 -12.67 5.10
N GLU A 433 -7.87 -12.22 4.53
CA GLU A 433 -8.29 -12.52 3.16
C GLU A 433 -7.25 -12.05 2.14
N ALA A 434 -6.71 -10.83 2.32
CA ALA A 434 -5.60 -10.31 1.53
C ALA A 434 -4.38 -11.25 1.55
N ALA A 435 -3.99 -11.74 2.72
CA ALA A 435 -2.88 -12.70 2.85
C ALA A 435 -3.20 -14.06 2.20
N GLN A 436 -4.43 -14.55 2.35
CA GLN A 436 -4.89 -15.79 1.70
C GLN A 436 -4.86 -15.67 0.18
N LEU A 437 -5.32 -14.55 -0.38
CA LEU A 437 -5.26 -14.25 -1.81
C LEU A 437 -3.82 -14.24 -2.33
N MET A 438 -2.92 -13.51 -1.67
CA MET A 438 -1.51 -13.45 -2.09
C MET A 438 -0.83 -14.83 -2.03
N ARG A 439 -1.09 -15.60 -0.96
CA ARG A 439 -0.59 -16.97 -0.84
C ARG A 439 -1.16 -17.87 -1.93
N TRP A 440 -2.46 -17.79 -2.19
CA TRP A 440 -3.13 -18.55 -3.25
C TRP A 440 -2.46 -18.26 -4.59
N MET A 441 -2.26 -17.00 -4.97
CA MET A 441 -1.57 -16.61 -6.21
C MET A 441 -0.08 -17.04 -6.28
N GLY A 442 0.47 -17.67 -5.25
CA GLY A 442 1.82 -18.23 -5.26
C GLY A 442 2.90 -17.35 -4.63
N ALA A 443 2.50 -16.28 -3.92
CA ALA A 443 3.46 -15.46 -3.18
C ALA A 443 4.09 -16.28 -2.05
N VAL A 444 5.42 -16.29 -1.97
CA VAL A 444 6.17 -16.82 -0.82
C VAL A 444 6.52 -15.74 0.19
N GLN A 445 6.54 -14.49 -0.25
CA GLN A 445 6.54 -13.30 0.60
C GLN A 445 5.56 -12.29 0.01
N ALA A 446 4.80 -11.59 0.84
CA ALA A 446 3.90 -10.54 0.36
C ALA A 446 3.68 -9.47 1.43
N ILE A 447 3.38 -8.25 0.99
CA ILE A 447 3.00 -7.11 1.81
C ILE A 447 1.73 -6.46 1.25
N ASN A 448 0.99 -5.81 2.13
CA ASN A 448 -0.06 -4.88 1.82
C ASN A 448 0.55 -3.47 1.66
N LEU A 449 0.18 -2.79 0.58
CA LEU A 449 0.47 -1.39 0.29
C LEU A 449 -0.71 -0.51 0.74
N ASP A 450 -0.70 0.80 0.46
CA ASP A 450 -1.85 1.63 0.82
C ASP A 450 -3.12 1.18 0.07
N GLY A 451 -4.26 1.30 0.74
CA GLY A 451 -5.54 0.74 0.30
C GLY A 451 -6.65 1.78 0.21
N GLY A 452 -7.89 1.33 0.34
CA GLY A 452 -9.05 2.22 0.30
C GLY A 452 -9.13 2.99 -1.01
N GLY A 453 -9.39 4.29 -0.94
CA GLY A 453 -9.47 5.12 -2.14
C GLY A 453 -8.15 5.30 -2.88
N SER A 454 -7.02 4.94 -2.26
CA SER A 454 -5.71 4.96 -2.90
C SER A 454 -5.50 3.80 -3.87
N SER A 455 -6.25 2.69 -3.72
CA SER A 455 -6.09 1.50 -4.56
C SER A 455 -6.40 1.78 -6.03
N ALA A 456 -5.34 1.85 -6.83
CA ALA A 456 -5.39 2.05 -8.26
C ALA A 456 -4.37 1.16 -8.97
N MET A 457 -4.76 0.53 -10.08
CA MET A 457 -3.87 -0.13 -11.02
C MET A 457 -4.00 0.55 -12.37
N VAL A 458 -2.86 0.90 -12.95
CA VAL A 458 -2.73 1.54 -14.25
C VAL A 458 -2.05 0.58 -15.21
N VAL A 459 -2.56 0.50 -16.43
CA VAL A 459 -1.93 -0.21 -17.55
C VAL A 459 -1.88 0.73 -18.74
N GLY A 460 -0.68 0.96 -19.25
CA GLY A 460 -0.40 2.05 -20.18
C GLY A 460 -0.86 3.40 -19.59
N LYS A 461 -1.92 3.98 -20.18
CA LYS A 461 -2.47 5.28 -19.75
C LYS A 461 -3.84 5.19 -19.05
N LYS A 462 -4.29 3.99 -18.68
CA LYS A 462 -5.66 3.76 -18.18
C LYS A 462 -5.64 3.13 -16.79
N VAL A 463 -6.44 3.67 -15.88
CA VAL A 463 -6.80 2.99 -14.63
C VAL A 463 -7.72 1.81 -14.99
N VAL A 464 -7.33 0.59 -14.62
CA VAL A 464 -8.03 -0.65 -15.03
C VAL A 464 -8.92 -1.23 -13.94
N ASN A 465 -8.70 -0.90 -12.67
CA ASN A 465 -9.59 -1.25 -11.56
C ASN A 465 -10.66 -0.16 -11.31
N LYS A 466 -11.49 -0.31 -10.29
CA LYS A 466 -12.54 0.67 -9.93
C LYS A 466 -12.23 1.36 -8.60
N PRO A 467 -11.54 2.52 -8.61
CA PRO A 467 -11.30 3.31 -7.40
C PRO A 467 -12.57 3.54 -6.57
N SER A 468 -12.45 3.46 -5.24
CA SER A 468 -13.60 3.55 -4.33
C SER A 468 -14.16 4.95 -4.20
N ASP A 469 -13.35 5.98 -4.43
CA ASP A 469 -13.75 7.40 -4.32
C ASP A 469 -14.51 7.89 -5.57
N GLY A 470 -14.88 6.99 -6.49
CA GLY A 470 -15.49 7.32 -7.78
C GLY A 470 -14.51 7.82 -8.83
N ARG A 471 -13.32 8.26 -8.41
CA ARG A 471 -12.18 8.65 -9.25
C ARG A 471 -10.87 8.16 -8.64
N GLU A 472 -9.80 8.17 -9.43
CA GLU A 472 -8.45 7.92 -8.92
C GLU A 472 -8.05 8.99 -7.90
N ARG A 473 -7.50 8.56 -6.77
CA ARG A 473 -7.00 9.43 -5.71
C ARG A 473 -5.52 9.76 -5.95
N ALA A 474 -5.14 10.99 -5.66
CA ALA A 474 -3.72 11.35 -5.56
C ALA A 474 -3.10 10.73 -4.29
N VAL A 475 -1.94 10.08 -4.44
CA VAL A 475 -1.19 9.32 -3.42
C VAL A 475 0.23 9.86 -3.27
N GLY A 476 0.96 9.43 -2.24
CA GLY A 476 2.34 9.85 -2.00
C GLY A 476 3.37 9.17 -2.91
N ASP A 477 3.14 7.92 -3.30
CA ASP A 477 4.07 7.15 -4.11
C ASP A 477 3.40 6.08 -4.99
N ALA A 478 4.18 5.49 -5.90
CA ALA A 478 3.75 4.43 -6.80
C ALA A 478 4.84 3.38 -7.04
N LEU A 479 4.40 2.13 -7.24
CA LEU A 479 5.20 1.05 -7.81
C LEU A 479 5.02 1.04 -9.34
N LEU A 480 6.14 1.09 -10.06
CA LEU A 480 6.19 1.15 -11.51
C LEU A 480 6.81 -0.12 -12.09
N ILE A 481 6.21 -0.61 -13.17
CA ILE A 481 6.75 -1.69 -14.01
C ILE A 481 7.17 -1.04 -15.33
N LEU A 482 8.47 -0.97 -15.57
CA LEU A 482 9.08 -0.29 -16.72
C LEU A 482 9.40 -1.32 -17.84
N PRO A 483 9.38 -0.90 -19.12
CA PRO A 483 9.62 -1.78 -20.27
C PRO A 483 11.00 -2.43 -20.31
#